data_AF-A0ABD2PKH1-F1
#
_entry.id   AF-A0ABD2PKH1-F1
#
_cell.length_a   1.000
_cell.length_b   1.000
_cell.length_c   1.000
_cell.angle_alpha   90.00
_cell.angle_beta   90.00
_cell.angle_gamma   90.00
#
_symmetry.space_group_name_H-M   'P 1'
#
loop_
_entity.id
_entity.type
_entity.pdbx_description
1 polymer ?
#
loop_
_entity_poly.entity_id
_entity_poly.type
_entity_poly.pdbx_seq_one_letter_code
_entity_poly.pdbx_strand_id
1 'polypeptide(L)'
;MWNILEWLDQHREEVMDFKHFHNFKKESDLQAFYKLLQKKLPAERVYQWKDSEVPSLDRVREDKAQILLAFENTLDKNNFAIKSKKLIRSRWPKTRSVAKLWTIMEEEYKQRSLGWCSQYKYKLTVFQWILSKFTTWEYMSKSLEQVTKEEKVHDILQKWLAYSQTGRFGVNIVIADFAVRNYKNFARDIPTLNCKPHKTTNSCD
;
A
#
# COMPACT_ATOMS: atom_id res chain seq x y z
N MET A 1 -17.53 3.69 -7.24
CA MET A 1 -17.13 2.41 -7.84
C MET A 1 -17.43 2.38 -9.34
N TRP A 2 -18.57 2.91 -9.82
CA TRP A 2 -18.78 3.19 -11.25
C TRP A 2 -17.64 4.00 -11.88
N ASN A 3 -17.18 5.07 -11.23
CA ASN A 3 -16.04 5.88 -11.70
C ASN A 3 -14.69 5.13 -11.73
N ILE A 4 -14.55 4.01 -11.00
CA ILE A 4 -13.29 3.24 -10.98
C ILE A 4 -13.23 2.28 -12.16
N LEU A 5 -14.32 1.57 -12.45
CA LEU A 5 -14.38 0.63 -13.56
C LEU A 5 -14.28 1.36 -14.91
N GLU A 6 -14.96 2.50 -15.04
CA GLU A 6 -14.85 3.36 -16.22
C GLU A 6 -13.43 3.91 -16.40
N TRP A 7 -12.77 4.33 -15.33
CA TRP A 7 -11.37 4.76 -15.38
C TRP A 7 -10.45 3.61 -15.82
N LEU A 8 -10.64 2.40 -15.28
CA LEU A 8 -9.86 1.21 -15.68
C LEU A 8 -10.13 0.79 -17.14
N ASP A 9 -11.32 1.06 -17.69
CA ASP A 9 -11.63 0.82 -19.10
C ASP A 9 -10.83 1.75 -20.02
N GLN A 10 -10.63 3.00 -19.57
CA GLN A 10 -9.81 4.00 -20.25
C GLN A 10 -8.30 3.78 -20.06
N HIS A 11 -7.90 3.06 -18.98
CA HIS A 11 -6.51 2.83 -18.60
C HIS A 11 -6.24 1.32 -18.46
N ARG A 12 -6.28 0.59 -19.58
CA ARG A 12 -6.25 -0.89 -19.61
C ARG A 12 -4.98 -1.51 -19.02
N GLU A 13 -3.88 -0.77 -19.03
CA GLU A 13 -2.58 -1.23 -18.53
C GLU A 13 -2.42 -1.04 -17.01
N GLU A 14 -3.36 -0.32 -16.38
CA GLU A 14 -3.32 0.04 -14.97
C GLU A 14 -3.95 -1.06 -14.11
N VAL A 15 -3.35 -1.26 -12.94
CA VAL A 15 -3.79 -2.25 -11.94
C VAL A 15 -4.08 -1.53 -10.63
N MET A 16 -5.22 -1.82 -10.03
CA MET A 16 -5.64 -1.25 -8.76
C MET A 16 -5.57 -2.29 -7.64
N ASP A 17 -4.93 -1.94 -6.53
CA ASP A 17 -5.07 -2.66 -5.26
C ASP A 17 -6.32 -2.16 -4.52
N PHE A 18 -7.25 -3.07 -4.24
CA PHE A 18 -8.38 -2.79 -3.39
C PHE A 18 -8.18 -3.50 -2.06
N LYS A 19 -7.92 -2.69 -1.03
CA LYS A 19 -7.76 -3.17 0.33
C LYS A 19 -8.92 -2.76 1.24
N HIS A 20 -9.44 -3.74 1.97
CA HIS A 20 -10.47 -3.51 2.98
C HIS A 20 -9.89 -3.51 4.39
N PHE A 21 -10.23 -2.48 5.19
CA PHE A 21 -9.72 -2.28 6.55
C PHE A 21 -10.77 -2.41 7.66
N HIS A 22 -12.06 -2.66 7.33
CA HIS A 22 -13.08 -2.78 8.37
C HIS A 22 -13.07 -4.18 8.98
N ASN A 23 -12.99 -4.22 10.30
CA ASN A 23 -13.01 -5.46 11.05
C ASN A 23 -14.46 -5.89 11.32
N PHE A 24 -15.06 -6.61 10.36
CA PHE A 24 -16.35 -7.26 10.56
C PHE A 24 -16.31 -8.16 11.80
N LYS A 25 -17.31 -8.01 12.66
CA LYS A 25 -17.46 -8.80 13.90
C LYS A 25 -18.34 -10.03 13.71
N LYS A 26 -19.10 -10.10 12.62
CA LYS A 26 -20.00 -11.21 12.28
C LYS A 26 -19.67 -11.75 10.90
N GLU A 27 -19.68 -13.07 10.76
CA GLU A 27 -19.45 -13.74 9.47
C GLU A 27 -20.53 -13.36 8.45
N SER A 28 -21.78 -13.20 8.89
CA SER A 28 -22.89 -12.78 8.03
C SER A 28 -22.61 -11.46 7.31
N ASP A 29 -22.00 -10.50 8.00
CA ASP A 29 -21.73 -9.16 7.48
C ASP A 29 -20.58 -9.21 6.47
N LEU A 30 -19.56 -10.01 6.76
CA LEU A 30 -18.46 -10.30 5.85
C LEU A 30 -18.98 -10.96 4.56
N GLN A 31 -19.84 -11.97 4.68
CA GLN A 31 -20.44 -12.65 3.52
C GLN A 31 -21.35 -11.72 2.70
N ALA A 32 -22.11 -10.85 3.35
CA ALA A 32 -22.92 -9.84 2.67
C ALA A 32 -22.03 -8.85 1.89
N PHE A 33 -20.90 -8.44 2.47
CA PHE A 33 -19.92 -7.60 1.79
C PHE A 33 -19.30 -8.30 0.58
N TYR A 34 -18.93 -9.58 0.70
CA TYR A 34 -18.42 -10.34 -0.44
C TYR A 34 -19.43 -10.49 -1.57
N LYS A 35 -20.70 -10.78 -1.24
CA LYS A 35 -21.77 -10.82 -2.25
C LYS A 35 -21.94 -9.46 -2.94
N LEU A 36 -21.84 -8.37 -2.18
CA LEU A 36 -21.89 -7.03 -2.75
C LEU A 36 -20.74 -6.82 -3.72
N LEU A 37 -19.51 -7.18 -3.35
CA LEU A 37 -18.33 -7.05 -4.21
C LEU A 37 -18.45 -7.88 -5.48
N GLN A 38 -18.86 -9.14 -5.40
CA GLN A 38 -19.07 -10.01 -6.57
C GLN A 38 -20.14 -9.45 -7.51
N LYS A 39 -21.19 -8.81 -6.98
CA LYS A 39 -22.23 -8.16 -7.79
C LYS A 39 -21.70 -6.90 -8.50
N LYS A 40 -20.64 -6.31 -7.97
CA LYS A 40 -20.22 -4.95 -8.28
C LYS A 40 -18.90 -4.89 -9.07
N LEU A 41 -18.02 -5.84 -8.84
CA LEU A 41 -16.76 -6.01 -9.57
C LEU A 41 -16.90 -7.21 -10.50
N PRO A 42 -16.70 -7.04 -11.81
CA PRO A 42 -16.71 -8.16 -12.73
C PRO A 42 -15.61 -9.16 -12.35
N ALA A 43 -15.96 -10.44 -12.24
CA ALA A 43 -15.08 -11.48 -11.70
C ALA A 43 -13.80 -11.66 -12.53
N GLU A 44 -13.90 -11.46 -13.85
CA GLU A 44 -12.81 -11.51 -14.81
C GLU A 44 -11.79 -10.38 -14.62
N ARG A 45 -12.18 -9.26 -14.02
CA ARG A 45 -11.26 -8.14 -13.73
C ARG A 45 -10.53 -8.32 -12.41
N VAL A 46 -10.95 -9.27 -11.58
CA VAL A 46 -10.37 -9.56 -10.27
C VAL A 46 -9.32 -10.66 -10.41
N TYR A 47 -8.08 -10.33 -10.03
CA TYR A 47 -6.99 -11.30 -10.04
C TYR A 47 -7.23 -12.39 -8.99
N GLN A 48 -7.16 -13.64 -9.44
CA GLN A 48 -7.27 -14.80 -8.56
C GLN A 48 -5.87 -15.16 -8.05
N TRP A 49 -5.65 -15.00 -6.75
CA TRP A 49 -4.36 -15.33 -6.12
C TRP A 49 -4.07 -16.83 -6.20
N LYS A 50 -3.31 -17.24 -7.21
CA LYS A 50 -2.94 -18.64 -7.47
C LYS A 50 -1.74 -19.06 -6.62
N ASP A 51 -0.71 -18.21 -6.52
CA ASP A 51 0.60 -18.57 -5.99
C ASP A 51 0.88 -18.06 -4.57
N SER A 52 2.05 -18.43 -4.06
CA SER A 52 2.64 -17.95 -2.80
C SER A 52 3.57 -16.75 -2.97
N GLU A 53 3.49 -16.06 -4.11
CA GLU A 53 4.26 -14.85 -4.42
C GLU A 53 3.39 -13.77 -5.04
N VAL A 54 3.88 -12.53 -4.98
CA VAL A 54 3.24 -11.37 -5.63
C VAL A 54 3.32 -11.55 -7.15
N PRO A 55 2.21 -11.43 -7.90
CA PRO A 55 2.24 -11.60 -9.35
C PRO A 55 3.03 -10.48 -10.04
N SER A 56 3.67 -10.79 -11.17
CA SER A 56 4.20 -9.78 -12.08
C SER A 56 3.05 -9.03 -12.76
N LEU A 57 3.32 -7.81 -13.25
CA LEU A 57 2.35 -7.06 -14.06
C LEU A 57 1.94 -7.83 -15.31
N ASP A 58 2.89 -8.49 -15.99
CA ASP A 58 2.61 -9.29 -17.18
C ASP A 58 1.62 -10.42 -16.89
N ARG A 59 1.79 -11.12 -15.76
CA ARG A 59 0.87 -12.18 -15.35
C ARG A 59 -0.54 -11.66 -15.05
N VAL A 60 -0.65 -10.50 -14.39
CA VAL A 60 -1.94 -9.86 -14.14
C VAL A 60 -2.64 -9.50 -15.45
N ARG A 61 -1.87 -9.02 -16.44
CA ARG A 61 -2.36 -8.67 -17.78
C ARG A 61 -2.74 -9.89 -18.62
N GLU A 62 -1.97 -10.98 -18.56
CA GLU A 62 -2.29 -12.26 -19.21
C GLU A 62 -3.63 -12.81 -18.73
N ASP A 63 -3.89 -12.73 -17.42
CA ASP A 63 -5.16 -13.09 -16.81
C ASP A 63 -6.29 -12.06 -17.10
N LYS A 64 -5.99 -10.97 -17.83
CA LYS A 64 -6.88 -9.84 -18.13
C LYS A 64 -7.48 -9.20 -16.88
N ALA A 65 -6.80 -9.35 -15.75
CA ALA A 65 -7.20 -8.77 -14.49
C ALA A 65 -6.67 -7.33 -14.37
N GLN A 66 -7.40 -6.49 -13.63
CA GLN A 66 -7.00 -5.11 -13.33
C GLN A 66 -7.18 -4.77 -11.85
N ILE A 67 -7.75 -5.67 -11.06
CA ILE A 67 -8.05 -5.45 -9.66
C ILE A 67 -7.38 -6.55 -8.84
N LEU A 68 -6.42 -6.16 -8.01
CA LEU A 68 -5.87 -7.01 -6.95
C LEU A 68 -6.72 -6.82 -5.71
N LEU A 69 -7.49 -7.84 -5.33
CA LEU A 69 -8.28 -7.81 -4.11
C LEU A 69 -7.44 -8.28 -2.92
N ALA A 70 -7.27 -7.42 -1.92
CA ALA A 70 -6.63 -7.75 -0.65
C ALA A 70 -7.57 -7.51 0.55
N PHE A 71 -7.76 -8.53 1.37
CA PHE A 71 -8.73 -8.50 2.47
C PHE A 71 -8.07 -8.91 3.76
N GLU A 72 -8.37 -8.16 4.81
CA GLU A 72 -7.87 -8.43 6.14
C GLU A 72 -9.06 -8.58 7.10
N ASN A 73 -9.53 -9.81 7.28
CA ASN A 73 -10.53 -10.12 8.30
C ASN A 73 -10.23 -11.47 8.98
N THR A 74 -10.39 -11.55 10.30
CA THR A 74 -10.13 -12.77 11.08
C THR A 74 -11.20 -13.85 10.92
N LEU A 75 -12.38 -13.48 10.40
CA LEU A 75 -13.50 -14.39 10.20
C LEU A 75 -13.43 -15.11 8.84
N ASP A 76 -12.69 -14.56 7.87
CA ASP A 76 -12.49 -15.20 6.57
C ASP A 76 -11.64 -16.47 6.68
N LYS A 77 -12.30 -17.62 6.85
CA LYS A 77 -11.68 -18.94 6.91
C LYS A 77 -11.67 -19.67 5.56
N ASN A 78 -12.40 -19.17 4.55
CA ASN A 78 -12.71 -19.87 3.31
C ASN A 78 -11.99 -19.29 2.06
N ASN A 79 -10.84 -18.66 2.27
CA ASN A 79 -9.72 -18.65 1.30
C ASN A 79 -9.84 -17.80 0.02
N PHE A 80 -10.75 -16.83 -0.07
CA PHE A 80 -10.68 -15.85 -1.18
C PHE A 80 -9.65 -14.74 -0.95
N ALA A 81 -9.22 -14.57 0.30
CA ALA A 81 -8.66 -13.31 0.78
C ALA A 81 -7.46 -13.46 1.74
N ILE A 82 -7.13 -14.69 2.16
CA ILE A 82 -6.01 -14.99 3.08
C ILE A 82 -4.63 -14.93 2.40
N LYS A 83 -4.55 -15.20 1.08
CA LYS A 83 -3.26 -15.27 0.38
C LYS A 83 -2.59 -13.89 0.24
N SER A 84 -3.35 -12.86 -0.12
CA SER A 84 -2.82 -11.50 -0.33
C SER A 84 -2.20 -10.90 0.94
N LYS A 85 -2.75 -11.17 2.14
CA LYS A 85 -2.16 -10.75 3.42
C LYS A 85 -0.74 -11.31 3.64
N LYS A 86 -0.46 -12.53 3.17
CA LYS A 86 0.88 -13.11 3.26
C LYS A 86 1.85 -12.46 2.28
N LEU A 87 1.36 -11.77 1.26
CA LEU A 87 2.12 -11.22 0.14
C LEU A 87 2.23 -9.70 0.17
N ILE A 88 1.29 -9.01 0.79
CA ILE A 88 1.26 -7.56 0.95
C ILE A 88 1.30 -7.25 2.43
N ARG A 89 2.48 -6.87 2.93
CA ARG A 89 2.66 -6.43 4.31
C ARG A 89 2.23 -4.98 4.43
N SER A 90 1.34 -4.70 5.35
CA SER A 90 0.83 -3.35 5.60
C SER A 90 0.58 -3.19 7.08
N ARG A 91 1.62 -2.69 7.78
CA ARG A 91 1.53 -2.47 9.22
C ARG A 91 0.81 -1.15 9.47
N TRP A 92 -0.33 -1.20 10.15
CA TRP A 92 -0.93 0.03 10.66
C TRP A 92 -0.04 0.60 11.77
N PRO A 93 0.43 1.86 11.66
CA PRO A 93 1.47 2.37 12.54
C PRO A 93 1.00 2.57 14.00
N LYS A 94 -0.33 2.60 14.25
CA LYS A 94 -0.96 2.68 15.60
C LYS A 94 -0.29 3.71 16.53
N THR A 95 0.10 4.85 15.97
CA THR A 95 0.78 5.93 16.68
C THR A 95 0.04 7.25 16.52
N ARG A 96 0.21 8.12 17.52
CA ARG A 96 -0.24 9.52 17.48
C ARG A 96 0.91 10.47 17.18
N SER A 97 2.15 10.02 17.35
CA SER A 97 3.35 10.86 17.17
C SER A 97 3.89 10.72 15.75
N VAL A 98 4.15 11.87 15.11
CA VAL A 98 4.81 11.93 13.79
C VAL A 98 6.22 11.34 13.85
N ALA A 99 6.96 11.61 14.93
CA ALA A 99 8.31 11.05 15.11
C ALA A 99 8.28 9.51 15.20
N LYS A 100 7.31 8.94 15.91
CA LYS A 100 7.15 7.47 15.96
C LYS A 100 6.68 6.90 14.62
N LEU A 101 5.81 7.61 13.90
CA LEU A 101 5.39 7.21 12.56
C LEU A 101 6.59 7.10 11.62
N TRP A 102 7.45 8.11 11.68
CA TRP A 102 8.72 8.14 10.97
C TRP A 102 9.60 6.93 11.32
N THR A 103 9.86 6.69 12.61
CA THR A 103 10.67 5.56 13.06
C THR A 103 10.15 4.23 12.52
N ILE A 104 8.83 4.00 12.58
CA ILE A 104 8.21 2.77 12.06
C ILE A 104 8.45 2.62 10.55
N MET A 105 8.25 3.67 9.77
CA MET A 105 8.49 3.62 8.32
C MET A 105 9.96 3.36 7.98
N GLU A 106 10.86 4.02 8.68
CA GLU A 106 12.29 3.90 8.43
C GLU A 106 12.83 2.52 8.84
N GLU A 107 12.34 1.96 9.96
CA GLU A 107 12.64 0.58 10.36
C GLU A 107 12.18 -0.43 9.29
N GLU A 108 10.96 -0.27 8.77
CA GLU A 108 10.45 -1.16 7.70
C GLU A 108 11.26 -1.02 6.41
N TYR A 109 11.70 0.19 6.06
CA TYR A 109 12.54 0.42 4.89
C TYR A 109 13.95 -0.17 5.05
N LYS A 110 14.59 0.03 6.20
CA LYS A 110 15.92 -0.54 6.51
C LYS A 110 15.92 -2.06 6.51
N GLN A 111 14.96 -2.67 7.19
CA GLN A 111 14.85 -4.13 7.22
C GLN A 111 14.70 -4.75 5.83
N ARG A 112 14.04 -4.03 4.92
CA ARG A 112 13.84 -4.47 3.54
C ARG A 112 15.08 -4.24 2.68
N SER A 113 15.67 -3.05 2.74
CA SER A 113 16.84 -2.66 1.94
C SER A 113 18.08 -3.52 2.23
N LEU A 114 18.22 -4.01 3.45
CA LEU A 114 19.31 -4.93 3.81
C LEU A 114 19.13 -6.34 3.22
N GLY A 115 17.96 -6.72 2.71
CA GLY A 115 17.71 -8.06 2.18
C GLY A 115 17.79 -9.20 3.21
N TRP A 116 18.08 -8.86 4.48
CA TRP A 116 18.38 -9.79 5.57
C TRP A 116 17.21 -10.64 6.05
N CYS A 117 16.02 -10.43 5.51
CA CYS A 117 14.81 -11.06 6.00
C CYS A 117 14.10 -11.81 4.89
N SER A 118 14.15 -13.15 4.97
CA SER A 118 13.38 -14.09 4.13
C SER A 118 11.89 -13.73 4.08
N GLN A 119 11.37 -13.12 5.15
CA GLN A 119 10.01 -12.61 5.24
C GLN A 119 9.66 -11.51 4.22
N TYR A 120 10.61 -10.85 3.54
CA TYR A 120 10.36 -9.81 2.53
C TYR A 120 10.64 -10.24 1.08
N LYS A 121 11.26 -11.41 0.88
CA LYS A 121 11.88 -11.82 -0.41
C LYS A 121 10.89 -11.97 -1.59
N TYR A 122 9.59 -12.04 -1.30
CA TYR A 122 8.49 -12.19 -2.29
C TYR A 122 7.22 -11.41 -1.88
N LYS A 123 7.38 -10.31 -1.15
CA LYS A 123 6.26 -9.54 -0.60
C LYS A 123 6.34 -8.07 -0.97
N LEU A 124 5.21 -7.45 -1.23
CA LEU A 124 5.06 -5.99 -1.27
C LEU A 124 4.99 -5.46 0.16
N THR A 125 5.57 -4.28 0.38
CA THR A 125 5.40 -3.52 1.62
C THR A 125 4.63 -2.23 1.34
N VAL A 126 3.59 -1.97 2.13
CA VAL A 126 2.81 -0.74 2.14
C VAL A 126 3.36 0.19 3.23
N PHE A 127 4.03 1.25 2.81
CA PHE A 127 4.52 2.33 3.66
C PHE A 127 3.41 3.35 3.87
N GLN A 128 2.96 3.52 5.11
CA GLN A 128 1.78 4.31 5.44
C GLN A 128 2.15 5.60 6.17
N TRP A 129 2.19 6.72 5.45
CA TRP A 129 2.26 8.07 6.01
C TRP A 129 0.85 8.62 6.28
N ILE A 130 0.11 7.90 7.14
CA ILE A 130 -1.27 8.21 7.50
C ILE A 130 -1.27 8.78 8.91
N LEU A 131 -1.76 10.01 9.07
CA LEU A 131 -1.79 10.69 10.35
C LEU A 131 -3.05 10.31 11.12
N SER A 132 -2.90 10.01 12.41
CA SER A 132 -4.04 9.75 13.26
C SER A 132 -4.75 11.07 13.58
N LYS A 133 -6.09 11.03 13.72
CA LYS A 133 -6.85 12.17 14.27
C LYS A 133 -6.32 12.68 15.61
N PHE A 134 -5.59 11.86 16.35
CA PHE A 134 -5.00 12.25 17.64
C PHE A 134 -3.61 12.87 17.50
N THR A 135 -2.97 12.75 16.33
CA THR A 135 -1.73 13.48 16.01
C THR A 135 -1.96 14.97 16.07
N THR A 136 -3.16 15.45 15.72
CA THR A 136 -3.54 16.87 15.79
C THR A 136 -3.37 17.48 17.17
N TRP A 137 -3.45 16.68 18.25
CA TRP A 137 -3.23 17.16 19.61
C TRP A 137 -1.81 17.72 19.82
N GLU A 138 -0.80 17.08 19.22
CA GLU A 138 0.60 17.56 19.23
C GLU A 138 0.77 18.88 18.47
N TYR A 139 -0.21 19.25 17.64
CA TYR A 139 -0.20 20.42 16.77
C TYR A 139 -1.36 21.38 17.06
N MET A 140 -1.72 21.53 18.33
CA MET A 140 -2.73 22.49 18.80
C MET A 140 -4.09 22.32 18.10
N SER A 141 -4.52 21.07 17.89
CA SER A 141 -5.81 20.72 17.30
C SER A 141 -6.03 21.20 15.86
N LYS A 142 -4.94 21.47 15.11
CA LYS A 142 -4.98 21.67 13.66
C LYS A 142 -5.70 20.51 12.95
N SER A 143 -6.34 20.75 11.82
CA SER A 143 -6.90 19.67 11.00
C SER A 143 -5.78 18.75 10.46
N LEU A 144 -6.09 17.50 10.10
CA LEU A 144 -5.08 16.60 9.50
C LEU A 144 -4.45 17.19 8.23
N GLU A 145 -5.23 17.92 7.44
CA GLU A 145 -4.71 18.63 6.26
C GLU A 145 -3.70 19.71 6.68
N GLN A 146 -3.98 20.46 7.73
CA GLN A 146 -3.05 21.47 8.23
C GLN A 146 -1.78 20.84 8.80
N VAL A 147 -1.91 19.75 9.58
CA VAL A 147 -0.75 19.03 10.13
C VAL A 147 0.19 18.52 9.03
N THR A 148 -0.34 18.01 7.92
CA THR A 148 0.49 17.56 6.79
C THR A 148 1.19 18.70 6.03
N LYS A 149 0.79 19.96 6.24
CA LYS A 149 1.45 21.17 5.70
C LYS A 149 2.50 21.74 6.65
N GLU A 150 2.53 21.31 7.91
CA GLU A 150 3.56 21.74 8.85
C GLU A 150 4.93 21.33 8.32
N GLU A 151 5.84 22.28 8.21
CA GLU A 151 7.17 22.10 7.61
C GLU A 151 7.87 20.85 8.14
N LYS A 152 7.89 20.67 9.46
CA LYS A 152 8.51 19.50 10.12
C LYS A 152 7.90 18.17 9.70
N VAL A 153 6.60 18.12 9.38
CA VAL A 153 5.90 16.90 8.96
C VAL A 153 6.12 16.69 7.46
N HIS A 154 5.95 17.75 6.69
CA HIS A 154 6.12 17.74 5.24
C HIS A 154 7.53 17.30 4.82
N ASP A 155 8.55 17.87 5.46
CA ASP A 155 9.95 17.60 5.19
C ASP A 155 10.34 16.15 5.41
N ILE A 156 9.77 15.49 6.42
CA ILE A 156 10.11 14.11 6.76
C ILE A 156 9.76 13.19 5.58
N LEU A 157 8.53 13.28 5.07
CA LEU A 157 8.11 12.45 3.95
C LEU A 157 8.91 12.77 2.68
N GLN A 158 9.13 14.05 2.38
CA GLN A 158 9.92 14.44 1.20
C GLN A 158 11.36 13.93 1.26
N LYS A 159 12.04 14.12 2.39
CA LYS A 159 13.42 13.62 2.59
C LYS A 159 13.46 12.11 2.44
N TRP A 160 12.50 11.40 3.06
CA TRP A 160 12.39 9.95 2.93
C TRP A 160 12.27 9.48 1.49
N LEU A 161 11.36 10.07 0.72
CA LEU A 161 11.18 9.73 -0.69
C LEU A 161 12.42 10.05 -1.52
N ALA A 162 13.11 11.16 -1.22
CA ALA A 162 14.31 11.57 -1.95
C ALA A 162 15.44 10.55 -1.84
N TYR A 163 15.70 10.01 -0.64
CA TYR A 163 16.76 9.01 -0.45
C TYR A 163 16.31 7.55 -0.64
N SER A 164 14.99 7.30 -0.64
CA SER A 164 14.46 5.96 -0.86
C SER A 164 14.75 5.43 -2.27
N GLN A 165 15.03 4.13 -2.34
CA GLN A 165 15.15 3.34 -3.57
C GLN A 165 13.92 2.46 -3.75
N THR A 166 13.65 1.99 -4.97
CA THR A 166 12.55 1.06 -5.31
C THR A 166 13.04 -0.35 -5.60
N GLY A 167 12.13 -1.18 -6.09
CA GLY A 167 12.37 -2.55 -6.53
C GLY A 167 12.33 -3.55 -5.40
N ARG A 168 12.97 -4.70 -5.61
CA ARG A 168 12.81 -5.88 -4.75
C ARG A 168 13.10 -5.60 -3.28
N PHE A 169 14.01 -4.69 -2.97
CA PHE A 169 14.39 -4.34 -1.60
C PHE A 169 14.06 -2.89 -1.22
N GLY A 170 13.39 -2.15 -2.10
CA GLY A 170 13.05 -0.74 -1.91
C GLY A 170 11.57 -0.51 -1.58
N VAL A 171 11.14 0.73 -1.75
CA VAL A 171 9.74 1.17 -1.61
C VAL A 171 8.87 0.51 -2.68
N ASN A 172 7.68 0.01 -2.29
CA ASN A 172 6.72 -0.60 -3.22
C ASN A 172 5.42 0.20 -3.30
N ILE A 173 4.67 0.28 -2.20
CA ILE A 173 3.40 1.00 -2.13
C ILE A 173 3.54 2.07 -1.06
N VAL A 174 3.21 3.32 -1.39
CA VAL A 174 3.16 4.42 -0.43
C VAL A 174 1.73 4.96 -0.38
N ILE A 175 1.17 5.00 0.82
CA ILE A 175 -0.12 5.63 1.10
C ILE A 175 0.15 6.81 2.02
N ALA A 176 -0.29 8.01 1.63
CA ALA A 176 -0.08 9.22 2.41
C ALA A 176 -1.36 10.07 2.43
N ASP A 177 -1.64 10.70 3.58
CA ASP A 177 -2.76 11.64 3.70
C ASP A 177 -2.50 12.92 2.90
N PHE A 178 -3.52 13.38 2.17
CA PHE A 178 -3.49 14.59 1.34
C PHE A 178 -2.31 14.65 0.35
N ALA A 179 -1.81 13.48 -0.08
CA ALA A 179 -0.57 13.35 -0.86
C ALA A 179 -0.52 14.29 -2.08
N VAL A 180 -1.54 14.23 -2.93
CA VAL A 180 -1.60 15.04 -4.17
C VAL A 180 -1.74 16.53 -3.88
N ARG A 181 -2.43 16.91 -2.79
CA ARG A 181 -2.71 18.31 -2.46
C ARG A 181 -1.52 18.99 -1.79
N ASN A 182 -0.90 18.30 -0.84
CA ASN A 182 0.10 18.90 0.04
C ASN A 182 1.52 18.56 -0.38
N TYR A 183 1.72 17.61 -1.29
CA TYR A 183 3.02 17.25 -1.83
C TYR A 183 2.94 17.33 -3.36
N LYS A 184 3.24 18.54 -3.88
CA LYS A 184 2.97 18.97 -5.27
C LYS A 184 3.42 17.97 -6.34
N ASN A 185 4.48 17.21 -6.08
CA ASN A 185 5.06 16.25 -7.02
C ASN A 185 4.86 14.79 -6.63
N PHE A 186 4.11 14.47 -5.57
CA PHE A 186 4.02 13.10 -5.03
C PHE A 186 3.61 12.06 -6.08
N ALA A 187 2.56 12.35 -6.85
CA ALA A 187 2.07 11.44 -7.90
C ALA A 187 3.06 11.24 -9.06
N ARG A 188 4.05 12.14 -9.20
CA ARG A 188 5.14 12.04 -10.18
C ARG A 188 6.38 11.38 -9.56
N ASP A 189 6.76 11.82 -8.38
CA ASP A 189 7.99 11.40 -7.71
C ASP A 189 7.92 9.92 -7.37
N ILE A 190 6.77 9.42 -6.87
CA ILE A 190 6.60 7.99 -6.52
C ILE A 190 6.86 7.06 -7.72
N PRO A 191 6.21 7.21 -8.89
CA PRO A 191 6.54 6.41 -10.06
C PRO A 191 7.99 6.58 -10.53
N THR A 192 8.56 7.79 -10.49
CA THR A 192 9.94 8.02 -10.93
C THR A 192 10.97 7.31 -10.04
N LEU A 193 10.60 6.94 -8.81
CA LEU A 193 11.46 6.10 -8.00
C LEU A 193 11.75 4.76 -8.70
N ASN A 194 10.84 4.21 -9.52
CA ASN A 194 11.07 2.98 -10.30
C ASN A 194 12.13 3.14 -11.41
N CYS A 195 12.48 4.38 -11.76
CA CYS A 195 13.50 4.69 -12.76
C CYS A 195 14.89 4.91 -12.13
N LYS A 196 14.99 4.95 -10.79
CA LYS A 196 16.29 5.11 -10.11
C LYS A 196 17.12 3.83 -10.29
N PRO A 197 18.40 3.92 -10.71
CA PRO A 197 19.24 2.74 -10.86
C PRO A 197 19.42 2.03 -9.51
N HIS A 198 19.27 0.71 -9.50
CA HIS A 198 19.61 -0.09 -8.33
C HIS A 198 21.10 0.09 -8.04
N LYS A 199 21.43 0.56 -6.83
CA LYS A 199 22.80 0.39 -6.34
C LYS A 199 22.97 -1.11 -6.09
N THR A 200 23.59 -1.81 -7.02
CA THR A 200 24.10 -3.15 -6.78
C THR A 200 25.15 -3.04 -5.67
N THR A 201 24.73 -3.22 -4.42
CA THR A 201 25.68 -3.63 -3.39
C THR A 201 26.15 -5.01 -3.79
N ASN A 202 27.48 -5.17 -3.87
CA ASN A 202 28.17 -6.37 -4.28
C ASN A 202 27.51 -7.65 -3.76
N SER A 203 27.53 -8.65 -4.63
CA SER A 203 27.14 -10.04 -4.39
C SER A 203 27.46 -10.50 -2.98
N CYS A 204 26.43 -10.98 -2.27
CA CYS A 204 26.66 -12.05 -1.31
C CYS A 204 26.76 -13.33 -2.14
N ASP A 205 27.98 -13.84 -2.26
CA ASP A 205 28.25 -15.24 -2.61
C ASP A 205 27.56 -16.20 -1.63
#